data_AF-A0A7X6HWA3-F1
#
_entry.id   AF-A0A7X6HWA3-F1
#
_cell.length_a   1.000
_cell.length_b   1.000
_cell.length_c   1.000
_cell.angle_alpha   90.00
_cell.angle_beta   90.00
_cell.angle_gamma   90.00
#
_symmetry.space_group_name_H-M   'P 1'
#
loop_
_entity.id
_entity.type
_entity.pdbx_description
1 polymer ?
#
loop_
_entity_poly.entity_id
_entity_poly.type
_entity_poly.pdbx_seq_one_letter_code
_entity_poly.pdbx_strand_id
1 'polypeptide(L)' 'MKEVQEYLGVGRESIMQWINKRNMPAYKVGRLWKFKLSEVDDWIRSGGAAEESNEKENKEN' A
#
# COMPACT_ATOMS: atom_id res chain seq x y z
N MET A 1 8.70 -8.16 -0.17
CA MET A 1 7.99 -7.54 -1.31
C MET A 1 6.93 -8.44 -1.90
N LYS A 2 7.23 -9.70 -2.27
CA LYS A 2 6.19 -10.66 -2.69
C LYS A 2 5.04 -10.80 -1.68
N GLU A 3 5.37 -10.91 -0.40
CA GLU A 3 4.37 -11.04 0.68
C GLU A 3 3.31 -9.92 0.70
N VAL A 4 3.73 -8.66 0.60
CA VAL A 4 2.79 -7.52 0.56
C VAL A 4 2.06 -7.42 -0.78
N GLN A 5 2.67 -7.87 -1.89
CA GLN A 5 2.00 -7.96 -3.19
C GLN A 5 0.88 -9.00 -3.16
N GLU A 6 1.12 -10.16 -2.58
CA GLU A 6 0.12 -11.22 -2.43
C GLU A 6 -0.95 -10.84 -1.40
N TYR A 7 -0.55 -10.20 -0.30
CA TYR A 7 -1.46 -9.75 0.75
C TYR A 7 -2.44 -8.66 0.26
N LEU A 8 -1.95 -7.69 -0.51
CA LEU A 8 -2.76 -6.58 -1.01
C LEU A 8 -3.34 -6.83 -2.41
N GLY A 9 -2.88 -7.86 -3.11
CA GLY A 9 -3.25 -8.13 -4.50
C GLY A 9 -2.74 -7.09 -5.50
N VAL A 10 -1.68 -6.33 -5.16
CA VAL A 10 -1.17 -5.23 -6.00
C VAL A 10 0.19 -5.54 -6.65
N GLY A 11 0.44 -4.90 -7.79
CA GLY A 11 1.70 -5.00 -8.52
C GLY A 11 2.88 -4.37 -7.77
N ARG A 12 4.10 -4.80 -8.11
CA ARG A 12 5.34 -4.22 -7.55
C ARG A 12 5.42 -2.70 -7.78
N GLU A 13 4.94 -2.25 -8.93
CA GLU A 13 4.95 -0.84 -9.31
C GLU A 13 4.08 0.01 -8.40
N SER A 14 2.88 -0.45 -8.05
CA SER A 14 1.99 0.23 -7.09
C SER A 14 2.65 0.38 -5.73
N ILE A 15 3.30 -0.67 -5.24
CA ILE A 15 4.02 -0.62 -3.96
C ILE A 15 5.21 0.34 -4.03
N MET A 16 5.98 0.33 -5.12
CA MET A 16 7.07 1.28 -5.32
C MET A 16 6.56 2.73 -5.36
N GLN A 17 5.41 2.97 -6.02
CA GLN A 17 4.76 4.28 -6.02
C GLN A 17 4.35 4.68 -4.60
N TRP A 18 3.77 3.78 -3.82
CA TRP A 18 3.35 4.09 -2.44
C TRP A 18 4.52 4.38 -1.51
N ILE A 19 5.63 3.63 -1.63
CA ILE A 19 6.85 3.88 -0.85
C ILE A 19 7.44 5.26 -1.18
N ASN A 20 7.54 5.61 -2.47
CA ASN A 20 8.20 6.85 -2.89
C ASN A 20 7.31 8.09 -2.83
N LYS A 21 6.03 7.97 -3.22
CA LYS A 21 5.10 9.10 -3.33
C LYS A 21 4.22 9.28 -2.10
N ARG A 22 3.93 8.20 -1.38
CA ARG A 22 2.95 8.21 -0.28
C ARG A 22 3.55 7.79 1.06
N ASN A 23 4.88 7.68 1.10
CA ASN A 23 5.67 7.39 2.28
C ASN A 23 5.17 6.15 3.05
N MET A 24 4.75 5.12 2.31
CA MET A 24 4.26 3.86 2.87
C MET A 24 5.30 3.24 3.82
N PRO A 25 4.87 2.73 4.99
CA PRO A 25 5.77 2.13 5.97
C PRO A 25 6.44 0.87 5.40
N ALA A 26 7.68 1.04 4.95
CA ALA A 26 8.52 -0.01 4.38
C ALA A 26 9.95 0.10 4.92
N TYR A 27 10.47 -1.02 5.41
CA TYR A 27 11.79 -1.11 6.05
C TYR A 27 12.78 -1.79 5.12
N LYS A 28 13.81 -1.06 4.69
CA LYS A 28 14.88 -1.64 3.87
C LYS A 28 15.88 -2.36 4.76
N VAL A 29 15.88 -3.69 4.71
CA VAL A 29 16.82 -4.55 5.45
C VAL A 29 17.74 -5.22 4.44
N GLY A 30 18.92 -4.63 4.26
CA GLY A 30 19.90 -5.04 3.26
C GLY A 30 19.38 -4.85 1.83
N ARG A 31 19.19 -5.96 1.10
CA ARG A 31 18.63 -5.97 -0.26
C ARG A 31 17.13 -6.24 -0.31
N LEU A 32 16.49 -6.46 0.84
CA LEU A 32 15.08 -6.83 0.93
C LEU A 32 14.27 -5.72 1.60
N TRP A 33 13.07 -5.48 1.09
CA TRP A 33 12.07 -4.65 1.76
C TRP A 33 11.22 -5.54 2.68
N LYS A 34 11.25 -5.21 3.97
CA LYS A 34 10.35 -5.72 5.00
C LYS A 34 9.18 -4.76 5.17
N PHE A 35 8.01 -5.33 5.39
CA PHE A 35 6.78 -4.60 5.61
C PHE A 35 6.19 -5.11 6.92
N LYS A 36 5.61 -4.21 7.71
CA LYS A 36 4.89 -4.61 8.91
C LYS A 36 3.41 -4.52 8.59
N LEU A 37 2.73 -5.66 8.52
CA LEU A 37 1.31 -5.72 8.13
C LEU A 37 0.45 -4.81 9.01
N SER A 38 0.73 -4.70 10.31
CA SER A 38 -0.03 -3.80 11.20
C SER A 38 0.09 -2.32 10.81
N GLU A 39 1.29 -1.86 10.42
CA GLU A 39 1.49 -0.45 10.01
C GLU A 39 0.97 -0.21 8.60
N VAL A 40 1.11 -1.21 7.72
CA VAL A 40 0.55 -1.15 6.37
C VAL A 40 -0.99 -1.14 6.44
N ASP A 41 -1.61 -1.95 7.28
CA ASP A 41 -3.06 -2.00 7.50
C ASP A 41 -3.58 -0.66 8.04
N ASP A 42 -2.90 -0.10 9.04
CA ASP A 42 -3.27 1.20 9.61
C ASP A 42 -3.10 2.35 8.60
N TRP A 43 -2.02 2.32 7.82
CA TRP A 43 -1.78 3.27 6.74
C TRP A 43 -2.81 3.14 5.61
N ILE A 44 -3.19 1.92 5.23
CA ILE A 44 -4.25 1.66 4.24
C ILE A 44 -5.59 2.17 4.78
N ARG A 45 -5.92 1.84 6.04
CA ARG A 45 -7.16 2.30 6.71
C ARG A 45 -7.22 3.82 6.82
N SER A 46 -6.07 4.48 6.96
CA SER A 46 -5.93 5.93 6.93
C SER A 46 -6.08 6.54 5.53
N GLY A 47 -6.32 5.74 4.49
CA GLY A 47 -6.47 6.18 3.11
C GLY A 47 -5.15 6.29 2.34
N GLY A 48 -4.04 5.78 2.88
CA GLY A 48 -2.73 5.86 2.24
C GLY A 48 -2.69 5.14 0.88
N ALA A 49 -3.41 4.03 0.73
CA ALA A 49 -3.50 3.28 -0.52
C ALA A 49 -4.61 3.74 -1.47
N ALA A 50 -5.45 4.70 -1.08
CA ALA A 50 -6.52 5.21 -1.93
C ALA A 50 -5.92 5.95 -3.13
N GLU A 51 -5.90 5.33 -4.30
CA GLU A 51 -5.53 6.04 -5.53
C GLU A 51 -6.46 7.25 -5.65
N GLU A 52 -5.94 8.42 -6.02
CA GLU A 52 -6.74 9.64 -6.26
C GLU A 52 -7.60 9.49 -7.54
N SER A 53 -7.97 8.27 -7.88
CA SER A 53 -8.89 7.89 -8.93
C SER A 53 -10.29 7.91 -8.33
N ASN A 54 -10.80 9.12 -8.09
CA ASN A 54 -12.22 9.46 -8.24
C ASN A 54 -13.19 8.34 -7.81
N GLU A 55 -13.27 8.05 -6.50
CA GLU A 55 -14.47 7.40 -5.94
C GLU A 55 -15.62 8.41 -5.96
N LYS A 56 -16.14 8.67 -7.16
CA LYS A 56 -17.56 8.89 -7.32
C LYS A 56 -18.21 7.52 -7.45
N GLU A 57 -19.11 7.24 -6.50
CA GLU A 57 -20.20 6.28 -6.63
C GLU A 57 -19.74 4.82 -6.68
N ASN A 58 -19.98 4.00 -5.65
CA ASN A 58 -21.32 3.51 -5.39
C ASN A 58 -21.35 2.85 -4.00
N LYS A 59 -21.93 3.54 -3.03
CA LYS A 59 -22.50 2.92 -1.83
C LYS A 59 -23.96 3.35 -1.80
N GLU A 60 -24.80 2.44 -2.26
CA GLU A 60 -26.23 2.24 -1.98
C GLU A 60 -27.02 3.41 -1.38
N ASN A 61 -28.06 3.86 -2.10
CA ASN A 61 -29.46 3.71 -1.65
C ASN A 61 -30.46 3.89 -2.80
#